data_AF-A0A840VS76-F1
#
_entry.id   AF-A0A840VS76-F1
#
_cell.length_a   1.000
_cell.length_b   1.000
_cell.length_c   1.000
_cell.angle_alpha   90.00
_cell.angle_beta   90.00
_cell.angle_gamma   90.00
#
_symmetry.space_group_name_H-M   'P 1'
#
loop_
_entity.id
_entity.type
_entity.pdbx_description
1 polymer ?
#
loop_
_entity_poly.entity_id
_entity_poly.type
_entity_poly.pdbx_seq_one_letter_code
_entity_poly.pdbx_strand_id
1 'polypeptide(L)'
;MAVPVLARGQTAIARAWVYVRDDRPFGGAGPPCAVFYYSRDRSGIHPQTHLARYSGILQADAYGGYNKLYESGRSPGPIIEAACWSHARRKFFELADIAKNAKRKAQGRTPAFIAPMALTAVQRIDALFEIERAINGNRPPRG
;
A
#
# COMPACT_ATOMS: atom_id res chain seq x y z
N MET A 1 2.21 -7.22 -7.64
CA MET A 1 1.04 -7.42 -8.53
C MET A 1 1.05 -8.82 -9.14
N ALA A 2 -0.12 -9.38 -9.49
CA ALA A 2 -0.22 -10.64 -10.23
C ALA A 2 0.09 -10.40 -11.72
N VAL A 3 0.88 -11.28 -12.33
CA VAL A 3 1.22 -11.20 -13.76
C VAL A 3 0.93 -12.56 -14.40
N PRO A 4 0.09 -12.66 -15.43
CA PRO A 4 -0.10 -13.90 -16.16
C PRO A 4 1.18 -14.22 -16.92
N VAL A 5 1.63 -15.47 -16.87
CA VAL A 5 2.83 -15.93 -17.57
C VAL A 5 2.55 -17.24 -18.28
N LEU A 6 3.09 -17.37 -19.49
CA LEU A 6 3.04 -18.61 -20.24
C LEU A 6 3.85 -19.69 -19.50
N ALA A 7 3.22 -20.85 -19.32
CA ALA A 7 3.85 -22.07 -18.87
C ALA A 7 3.49 -23.20 -19.85
N ARG A 8 4.19 -24.34 -19.79
CA ARG A 8 3.96 -25.45 -20.72
C ARG A 8 2.50 -25.92 -20.63
N GLY A 9 1.74 -25.67 -21.70
CA GLY A 9 0.34 -26.07 -21.84
C GLY A 9 -0.67 -25.29 -20.98
N GLN A 10 -0.25 -24.26 -20.23
CA GLN A 10 -1.16 -23.51 -19.35
C GLN A 10 -0.68 -22.08 -19.06
N THR A 11 -1.58 -21.24 -18.55
CA THR A 11 -1.22 -19.94 -17.97
C THR A 11 -0.98 -20.10 -16.48
N ALA A 12 0.15 -19.63 -15.98
CA ALA A 12 0.45 -19.55 -14.55
C ALA A 12 0.38 -18.10 -14.05
N ILE A 13 0.23 -17.90 -12.74
CA ILE A 13 0.28 -16.58 -12.11
C ILE A 13 1.65 -16.38 -11.47
N ALA A 14 2.40 -15.42 -11.99
CA ALA A 14 3.63 -14.92 -11.38
C ALA A 14 3.38 -13.61 -10.62
N ARG A 15 4.44 -13.05 -10.04
CA ARG A 15 4.42 -11.78 -9.31
C ARG A 15 5.45 -10.82 -9.87
N ALA A 16 5.02 -9.57 -10.05
CA ALA A 16 5.91 -8.44 -10.19
C ALA A 16 5.90 -7.63 -8.89
N TRP A 17 7.08 -7.31 -8.38
CA TRP A 17 7.32 -6.46 -7.22
C TRP A 17 7.81 -5.12 -7.69
N VAL A 18 7.29 -4.04 -7.10
CA VAL A 18 7.70 -2.68 -7.44
C VAL A 18 8.07 -1.99 -6.14
N TYR A 19 9.31 -1.56 -6.03
CA TYR A 19 9.78 -0.72 -4.95
C TYR A 19 9.98 0.68 -5.49
N VAL A 20 9.29 1.65 -4.91
CA VAL A 20 9.34 3.05 -5.35
C VAL A 20 10.03 3.86 -4.26
N ARG A 21 10.92 4.75 -4.69
CA ARG A 21 11.49 5.80 -3.85
C ARG A 21 11.18 7.12 -4.53
N ASP A 22 10.41 7.97 -3.86
CA ASP A 22 10.14 9.34 -4.27
C ASP A 22 10.18 10.25 -3.04
N ASP A 23 11.23 11.07 -2.94
CA ASP A 23 11.42 11.96 -1.79
C ASP A 23 10.78 13.34 -2.03
N ARG A 24 10.22 13.60 -3.22
CA ARG A 24 9.59 14.88 -3.55
C ARG A 24 8.45 15.25 -2.60
N PRO A 25 7.59 14.32 -2.13
CA PRO A 25 6.57 14.64 -1.13
C PRO A 25 7.12 15.23 0.18
N PHE A 26 8.40 15.02 0.47
CA PHE A 26 9.09 15.52 1.66
C PHE A 26 10.10 16.64 1.34
N GLY A 27 9.98 17.27 0.17
CA GLY A 27 10.89 18.34 -0.28
C GLY A 27 12.30 17.87 -0.64
N GLY A 28 12.47 16.58 -0.92
CA GLY A 28 13.72 15.99 -1.37
C GLY A 28 14.03 16.31 -2.84
N ALA A 29 15.31 16.46 -3.16
CA ALA A 29 15.79 16.79 -4.52
C ALA A 29 16.15 15.55 -5.36
N GLY A 30 16.12 14.35 -4.77
CA GLY A 30 16.44 13.12 -5.47
C GLY A 30 15.39 12.77 -6.53
N PRO A 31 15.80 12.28 -7.72
CA PRO A 31 14.83 11.86 -8.74
C PRO A 31 14.03 10.65 -8.24
N PRO A 32 12.73 10.55 -8.59
CA PRO A 32 11.93 9.37 -8.29
C PRO A 32 12.54 8.16 -9.01
N CYS A 33 12.51 7.00 -8.34
CA CYS A 33 13.02 5.75 -8.88
C CYS A 33 12.03 4.62 -8.60
N ALA A 34 11.91 3.69 -9.55
CA ALA A 34 11.18 2.45 -9.38
C ALA A 34 12.07 1.28 -9.78
N VAL A 35 12.14 0.27 -8.92
CA VAL A 35 12.84 -0.99 -9.20
C VAL A 35 11.81 -2.11 -9.30
N PHE A 36 11.94 -2.91 -10.37
CA PHE A 36 11.05 -4.01 -10.67
C PHE A 36 11.77 -5.34 -10.46
N TYR A 37 11.09 -6.26 -9.77
CA TYR A 37 11.52 -7.65 -9.66
C TYR A 37 10.41 -8.59 -10.09
N TYR A 38 10.80 -9.74 -10.62
CA TYR A 38 9.89 -10.81 -11.00
C TYR A 38 10.11 -12.05 -10.13
N SER A 39 9.03 -12.72 -9.74
CA SER A 39 9.08 -14.04 -9.12
C SER A 39 7.91 -14.92 -9.56
N ARG A 40 8.08 -16.24 -9.50
CA ARG A 40 7.05 -17.22 -9.87
C ARG A 40 5.91 -17.34 -8.86
N ASP A 41 6.14 -16.93 -7.62
CA ASP A 41 5.17 -16.97 -6.53
C ASP A 41 5.24 -15.69 -5.68
N ARG A 42 4.41 -15.61 -4.64
CA ARG A 42 4.34 -14.45 -3.73
C ARG A 42 5.14 -14.64 -2.43
N SER A 43 5.95 -15.68 -2.30
CA SER A 43 6.67 -16.00 -1.06
C SER A 43 7.41 -14.80 -0.46
N GLY A 44 7.41 -14.72 0.88
CA GLY A 44 8.14 -13.67 1.61
C GLY A 44 9.66 -13.70 1.40
N ILE A 45 10.23 -14.79 0.86
CA ILE A 45 11.67 -14.84 0.56
C ILE A 45 12.08 -13.83 -0.52
N HIS A 46 11.18 -13.49 -1.43
CA HIS A 46 11.43 -12.55 -2.51
C HIS A 46 11.69 -11.14 -1.95
N PRO A 47 10.77 -10.51 -1.19
CA PRO A 47 11.05 -9.21 -0.61
C PRO A 47 12.20 -9.21 0.40
N GLN A 48 12.46 -10.32 1.12
CA GLN A 48 13.66 -10.47 1.95
C GLN A 48 14.95 -10.34 1.13
N THR A 49 15.01 -11.03 -0.01
CA THR A 49 16.15 -10.98 -0.93
C THR A 49 16.28 -9.61 -1.59
N HIS A 50 15.20 -9.06 -2.15
CA HIS A 50 15.23 -7.78 -2.86
C HIS A 50 15.68 -6.62 -1.96
N LEU A 51 15.25 -6.63 -0.70
CA LEU A 51 15.52 -5.57 0.26
C LEU A 51 16.70 -5.88 1.18
N ALA A 52 17.46 -6.97 0.96
CA ALA A 52 18.50 -7.46 1.86
C ALA A 52 19.50 -6.38 2.33
N ARG A 53 19.76 -5.36 1.49
CA ARG A 53 20.69 -4.26 1.80
C ARG A 53 20.00 -2.93 2.16
N TYR A 54 18.68 -2.91 2.23
CA TYR A 54 17.88 -1.74 2.59
C TYR A 54 17.65 -1.68 4.11
N SER A 55 17.73 -0.49 4.69
CA SER A 55 17.26 -0.16 6.04
C SER A 55 16.60 1.21 5.98
N GLY A 56 15.54 1.42 6.76
CA GLY A 56 14.70 2.62 6.69
C GLY A 56 13.22 2.31 6.82
N ILE A 57 12.36 3.25 6.40
CA ILE A 57 10.90 3.11 6.47
C ILE A 57 10.39 2.39 5.23
N LEU A 58 9.67 1.29 5.41
CA LEU A 58 8.96 0.61 4.32
C LEU A 58 7.45 0.81 4.48
N GLN A 59 6.87 1.58 3.57
CA GLN A 59 5.41 1.71 3.48
C GLN A 59 4.81 0.62 2.59
N ALA A 60 3.97 -0.23 3.16
CA ALA A 60 3.39 -1.38 2.44
C ALA A 60 1.97 -1.72 2.92
N ASP A 61 1.29 -2.63 2.21
CA ASP A 61 0.09 -3.27 2.75
C ASP A 61 0.45 -4.25 3.88
N ALA A 62 -0.56 -4.70 4.63
CA ALA A 62 -0.40 -5.67 5.71
C ALA A 62 -0.19 -7.11 5.20
N TYR A 63 0.57 -7.28 4.11
CA TYR A 63 0.85 -8.59 3.57
C TYR A 63 1.85 -9.33 4.46
N GLY A 64 1.42 -10.47 5.03
CA GLY A 64 2.23 -11.25 5.96
C GLY A 64 3.58 -11.74 5.42
N GLY A 65 3.80 -11.74 4.10
CA GLY A 65 5.12 -12.04 3.52
C GLY A 65 6.21 -11.01 3.85
N TYR A 66 5.84 -9.85 4.39
CA TYR A 66 6.78 -8.82 4.85
C TYR A 66 7.22 -8.99 6.30
N ASN A 67 6.56 -9.81 7.12
CA ASN A 67 6.79 -9.84 8.57
C ASN A 67 8.26 -9.99 8.97
N LYS A 68 9.01 -10.86 8.27
CA LYS A 68 10.45 -11.07 8.53
C LYS A 68 11.33 -9.85 8.25
N LEU A 69 10.87 -8.91 7.42
CA LEU A 69 11.60 -7.67 7.15
C LEU A 69 11.68 -6.76 8.39
N TYR A 70 10.69 -6.87 9.28
CA TYR A 70 10.53 -6.00 10.43
C TYR A 70 11.16 -6.57 11.72
N GLU A 71 11.82 -7.74 11.63
CA GLU A 71 12.55 -8.33 12.74
C GLU A 71 13.72 -7.43 13.18
N SER A 72 13.87 -7.24 14.49
CA SER A 72 14.84 -6.29 15.07
C SER A 72 16.31 -6.68 14.85
N GLY A 73 16.60 -7.97 14.67
CA GLY A 73 17.95 -8.51 14.45
C GLY A 73 18.45 -8.42 13.00
N ARG A 74 17.75 -7.68 12.14
CA ARG A 74 18.05 -7.61 10.71
C ARG A 74 19.29 -6.76 10.40
N SER A 75 20.16 -7.24 9.52
CA SER A 75 21.29 -6.51 8.94
C SER A 75 20.92 -5.97 7.54
N PRO A 76 21.39 -4.78 7.11
CA PRO A 76 22.32 -3.85 7.77
C PRO A 76 21.69 -2.99 8.88
N GLY A 77 20.38 -3.10 9.08
CA GLY A 77 19.64 -2.38 10.10
C GLY A 77 18.15 -2.70 10.02
N PRO A 78 17.34 -2.16 10.94
CA PRO A 78 15.91 -2.41 10.97
C PRO A 78 15.22 -1.81 9.74
N ILE A 79 14.13 -2.44 9.34
CA ILE A 79 13.11 -1.81 8.50
C ILE A 79 11.96 -1.43 9.43
N ILE A 80 11.61 -0.15 9.44
CA ILE A 80 10.48 0.38 10.20
C ILE A 80 9.24 0.24 9.34
N GLU A 81 8.25 -0.49 9.83
CA GLU A 81 6.98 -0.67 9.13
C GLU A 81 6.16 0.63 9.14
N ALA A 82 5.67 1.04 7.96
CA ALA A 82 4.63 2.04 7.81
C ALA A 82 3.41 1.41 7.10
N ALA A 83 2.29 1.28 7.80
CA ALA A 83 1.08 0.73 7.20
C ALA A 83 0.50 1.68 6.16
N CYS A 84 0.18 1.17 4.97
CA CYS A 84 -0.34 1.98 3.88
C CYS A 84 -1.82 2.36 4.07
N TRP A 85 -2.09 3.65 4.30
CA TRP A 85 -3.44 4.20 4.45
C TRP A 85 -4.37 3.90 3.27
N SER A 86 -3.88 3.93 2.03
CA SER A 86 -4.70 3.65 0.85
C SER A 86 -5.21 2.21 0.84
N HIS A 87 -4.40 1.26 1.30
CA HIS A 87 -4.80 -0.14 1.43
C HIS A 87 -5.82 -0.34 2.57
N ALA A 88 -5.60 0.28 3.72
CA ALA A 88 -6.56 0.25 4.83
C ALA A 88 -7.91 0.87 4.44
N ARG A 89 -7.88 2.05 3.81
CA ARG A 89 -9.08 2.77 3.35
C ARG A 89 -9.95 1.94 2.41
N ARG A 90 -9.34 1.22 1.46
CA ARG A 90 -10.10 0.38 0.52
C ARG A 90 -11.00 -0.62 1.24
N LYS A 91 -10.54 -1.23 2.33
CA LYS A 91 -11.33 -2.21 3.10
C LYS A 91 -12.51 -1.57 3.83
N PHE A 92 -12.29 -0.42 4.45
CA PHE A 92 -13.39 0.34 5.04
C PHE A 92 -14.37 0.87 4.01
N PHE A 93 -13.88 1.27 2.83
CA PHE A 93 -14.72 1.70 1.73
C PHE A 93 -15.59 0.57 1.18
N GLU A 94 -15.02 -0.64 1.01
CA GLU A 94 -15.76 -1.87 0.65
C GLU A 94 -16.86 -2.17 1.69
N LEU A 95 -16.57 -2.03 2.99
CA LEU A 95 -17.54 -2.23 4.08
C LEU A 95 -18.59 -1.11 4.18
N ALA A 96 -18.24 0.11 3.77
CA ALA A 96 -19.15 1.25 3.75
C ALA A 96 -19.97 1.34 2.44
N ASP A 97 -19.64 0.53 1.43
CA ASP A 97 -20.02 0.55 0.00
C ASP A 97 -20.88 1.76 -0.43
N ILE A 98 -20.27 2.94 -0.28
CA ILE A 98 -20.87 4.25 -0.54
C ILE A 98 -21.29 4.34 -2.00
N ALA A 99 -20.48 3.80 -2.92
CA ALA A 99 -20.73 3.84 -4.36
C ALA A 99 -21.92 2.96 -4.77
N LYS A 100 -22.03 1.74 -4.23
CA LYS A 100 -23.19 0.87 -4.50
C LYS A 100 -24.47 1.44 -3.89
N ASN A 101 -24.38 2.07 -2.72
CA ASN A 101 -25.51 2.75 -2.10
C ASN A 101 -25.92 4.01 -2.86
N ALA A 102 -24.97 4.80 -3.38
CA ALA A 102 -25.26 5.92 -4.27
C ALA A 102 -25.97 5.46 -5.55
N LYS A 103 -25.49 4.37 -6.17
CA LYS A 103 -26.14 3.75 -7.34
C LYS A 103 -27.54 3.20 -7.03
N ARG A 104 -27.73 2.51 -5.90
CA ARG A 104 -29.05 2.03 -5.45
C ARG A 104 -30.03 3.19 -5.28
N LYS A 105 -29.60 4.27 -4.62
CA LYS A 105 -30.40 5.48 -4.42
C LYS A 105 -30.80 6.12 -5.76
N ALA A 106 -29.86 6.24 -6.70
CA ALA A 106 -30.14 6.74 -8.05
C ALA A 106 -31.12 5.86 -8.84
N GLN A 107 -31.23 4.58 -8.51
CA GLN A 107 -32.17 3.62 -9.08
C GLN A 107 -33.50 3.53 -8.30
N GLY A 108 -33.75 4.41 -7.34
CA GLY A 108 -34.96 4.36 -6.50
C GLY A 108 -35.02 3.17 -5.53
N ARG A 109 -33.90 2.46 -5.34
CA ARG A 109 -33.81 1.31 -4.43
C ARG A 109 -33.37 1.76 -3.04
N THR A 110 -33.81 1.03 -2.02
CA THR A 110 -33.35 1.25 -0.65
C THR A 110 -31.83 1.05 -0.55
N PRO A 111 -31.11 1.97 0.12
CA PRO A 111 -29.70 1.78 0.43
C PRO A 111 -29.50 0.53 1.29
N ALA A 112 -28.42 -0.21 1.04
CA ALA A 112 -27.96 -1.26 1.92
C ALA A 112 -27.40 -0.66 3.22
N PHE A 113 -27.42 -1.45 4.29
CA PHE A 113 -26.83 -1.08 5.57
C PHE A 113 -25.36 -0.66 5.41
N ILE A 114 -25.01 0.51 5.96
CA ILE A 114 -23.64 1.01 6.05
C ILE A 114 -23.18 0.78 7.48
N ALA A 115 -22.06 0.07 7.67
CA ALA A 115 -21.45 -0.03 8.99
C ALA A 115 -20.95 1.37 9.42
N PRO A 116 -21.52 2.01 10.47
CA PRO A 116 -21.17 3.40 10.81
C PRO A 116 -19.68 3.58 11.09
N MET A 117 -19.05 2.59 11.74
CA MET A 117 -17.62 2.60 12.02
C MET A 117 -16.77 2.58 10.74
N ALA A 118 -17.19 1.86 9.70
CA ALA A 118 -16.47 1.81 8.43
C ALA A 118 -16.54 3.17 7.71
N LEU A 119 -17.70 3.83 7.73
CA LEU A 119 -17.84 5.18 7.18
C LEU A 119 -16.98 6.19 7.94
N THR A 120 -17.01 6.16 9.28
CA THR A 120 -16.15 7.03 10.11
C THR A 120 -14.67 6.79 9.82
N ALA A 121 -14.24 5.53 9.63
CA ALA A 121 -12.87 5.22 9.28
C ALA A 121 -12.48 5.81 7.92
N VAL A 122 -13.33 5.69 6.89
CA VAL A 122 -13.10 6.34 5.58
C VAL A 122 -12.94 7.85 5.73
N GLN A 123 -13.85 8.50 6.44
CA GLN A 123 -13.82 9.96 6.64
C GLN A 123 -12.56 10.43 7.37
N ARG A 124 -12.12 9.69 8.40
CA ARG A 124 -10.89 10.01 9.13
C ARG A 124 -9.65 9.83 8.25
N ILE A 125 -9.60 8.78 7.44
CA ILE A 125 -8.47 8.58 6.52
C ILE A 125 -8.48 9.65 5.40
N ASP A 126 -9.64 10.06 4.92
CA ASP A 126 -9.77 11.15 3.95
C ASP A 126 -9.21 12.47 4.52
N ALA A 127 -9.49 12.78 5.79
CA ALA A 127 -8.90 13.94 6.45
C ALA A 127 -7.37 13.87 6.50
N LEU A 128 -6.78 12.68 6.71
CA LEU A 128 -5.32 12.50 6.66
C LEU A 128 -4.76 12.78 5.25
N PHE A 129 -5.44 12.32 4.20
CA PHE A 129 -5.02 12.60 2.82
C PHE A 129 -5.12 14.07 2.44
N GLU A 130 -6.11 14.79 2.97
CA GLU A 130 -6.18 16.24 2.76
C GLU A 130 -5.06 16.99 3.49
N ILE A 131 -4.68 16.56 4.69
CA ILE A 131 -3.48 17.08 5.37
C ILE A 131 -2.23 16.77 4.56
N GLU A 132 -2.05 15.52 4.10
CA GLU A 132 -0.93 15.09 3.27
C GLU A 132 -0.82 15.94 2.00
N ARG A 133 -1.94 16.21 1.33
CA ARG A 133 -2.00 17.07 0.14
C ARG A 133 -1.53 18.49 0.45
N ALA A 134 -1.94 19.04 1.59
CA ALA A 134 -1.58 20.40 2.00
C ALA A 134 -0.09 20.55 2.33
N ILE A 135 0.56 19.48 2.83
CA ILE A 135 1.98 19.51 3.22
C ILE A 135 2.94 18.93 2.16
N ASN A 136 2.41 18.34 1.08
CA ASN A 136 3.20 17.69 0.04
C ASN A 136 4.23 18.65 -0.57
N GLY A 137 5.50 18.23 -0.64
CA GLY A 137 6.60 19.03 -1.18
C GLY A 137 7.30 19.90 -0.14
N ASN A 138 6.72 20.04 1.06
CA ASN A 138 7.35 20.78 2.14
C ASN A 138 8.39 19.90 2.85
N ARG A 139 9.49 20.53 3.24
CA ARG A 139 10.48 19.87 4.11
C ARG A 139 9.88 19.70 5.51
N PRO A 140 10.18 18.58 6.20
CA PRO A 140 9.85 18.48 7.61
C PRO A 140 10.51 19.64 8.38
N PRO A 141 9.84 20.18 9.42
CA PRO A 141 10.43 21.21 10.26
C PRO A 141 11.76 20.71 10.83
N ARG A 142 12.76 21.58 10.90
CA ARG A 142 14.06 21.23 11.52
C ARG A 142 13.80 20.96 13.01
N GLY A 143 14.11 19.75 13.46
CA GLY A 143 14.18 19.39 14.88
C GLY A 143 15.46 19.92 15.53
#